data_AF-A0A8X6R0H0-F1
#
_entry.id   AF-A0A8X6R0H0-F1
#
_cell.length_a   1.000
_cell.length_b   1.000
_cell.length_c   1.000
_cell.angle_alpha   90.00
_cell.angle_beta   90.00
_cell.angle_gamma   90.00
#
_symmetry.space_group_name_H-M   'P 1'
#
loop_
_entity.id
_entity.type
_entity.pdbx_description
1 polymer ?
#
loop_
_entity_poly.entity_id
_entity_poly.type
_entity_poly.pdbx_seq_one_letter_code
_entity_poly.pdbx_strand_id
1 'polypeptide(L)'
;MYVDDWITGQDTREEALLISLHAENIMKEAGMEMRKWISKDTTLMSQWAAKGFDTYPVDTSVSLGSNKTKVLGLGWKTLDDCLTFDTKGLLEFISNNKNTERFLLQAIGKIFDPLGLISPFTLRMKCLVQELWKNKIAWDEDLTPKIAERGLSADSLLSDDKWWNGPSFLQFDELPGTDSECPEHNEEEYLSELKSKNSKENVVQTLNLN
;
A
#
# COMPACT_ATOMS: atom_id res chain seq x y z
N MET A 1 0.35 -11.14 3.68
CA MET A 1 -0.01 -10.68 5.03
C MET A 1 0.94 -9.55 5.39
N TYR A 2 0.41 -8.40 5.79
CA TYR A 2 1.17 -7.23 6.23
C TYR A 2 0.71 -6.87 7.64
N VAL A 3 1.56 -7.12 8.64
CA VAL A 3 1.21 -6.96 10.06
C VAL A 3 -0.10 -7.71 10.37
N ASP A 4 -1.19 -7.00 10.64
CA ASP A 4 -2.53 -7.51 10.95
C ASP A 4 -3.45 -7.64 9.72
N ASP A 5 -3.05 -7.09 8.57
CA ASP A 5 -3.83 -7.13 7.32
C ASP A 5 -3.47 -8.36 6.47
N TRP A 6 -4.47 -9.17 6.11
CA TRP A 6 -4.35 -10.16 5.05
C TRP A 6 -5.06 -9.66 3.79
N ILE A 7 -4.31 -9.53 2.70
CA ILE A 7 -4.77 -8.98 1.43
C ILE A 7 -4.28 -9.91 0.33
N THR A 8 -5.17 -10.26 -0.58
CA THR A 8 -4.85 -11.07 -1.76
C THR A 8 -5.78 -10.69 -2.92
N GLY A 9 -5.30 -10.87 -4.14
CA GLY A 9 -6.10 -10.82 -5.37
C GLY A 9 -6.05 -12.18 -6.08
N GLN A 10 -7.06 -12.48 -6.89
CA GLN A 10 -7.13 -13.68 -7.74
C GLN A 10 -7.81 -13.31 -9.05
N ASP A 11 -7.52 -14.05 -10.12
CA ASP A 11 -8.07 -13.79 -11.46
C ASP A 11 -9.52 -14.26 -11.58
N THR A 12 -9.90 -15.27 -10.79
CA THR A 12 -11.28 -15.78 -10.75
C THR A 12 -11.91 -15.67 -9.36
N ARG A 13 -13.24 -15.58 -9.33
CA ARG A 13 -14.02 -15.54 -8.09
C ARG A 13 -13.92 -16.87 -7.33
N GLU A 14 -13.88 -17.98 -8.05
CA GLU A 14 -13.84 -19.32 -7.51
C GLU A 14 -12.52 -19.56 -6.76
N GLU A 15 -11.39 -19.12 -7.33
CA GLU A 15 -10.09 -19.13 -6.65
C GLU A 15 -10.08 -18.19 -5.44
N ALA A 16 -10.64 -16.99 -5.57
CA ALA A 16 -10.78 -16.05 -4.45
C ALA A 16 -11.58 -16.64 -3.27
N LEU A 17 -12.65 -17.38 -3.57
CA LEU A 17 -13.44 -18.09 -2.57
C LEU A 17 -12.65 -19.25 -1.94
N LEU A 18 -11.93 -20.03 -2.75
CA LEU A 18 -11.16 -21.17 -2.27
C LEU A 18 -10.02 -20.71 -1.34
N ILE A 19 -9.24 -19.72 -1.75
CA ILE A 19 -8.12 -19.21 -0.96
C ILE A 19 -8.60 -18.54 0.34
N SER A 20 -9.73 -17.83 0.30
CA SER A 20 -10.32 -17.22 1.50
C SER A 20 -10.82 -18.26 2.50
N LEU A 21 -11.38 -19.38 2.04
CA LEU A 21 -11.76 -20.49 2.90
C LEU A 21 -10.55 -21.19 3.54
N HIS A 22 -9.50 -21.42 2.75
CA HIS A 22 -8.26 -21.98 3.28
C HIS A 22 -7.64 -21.07 4.33
N ALA A 23 -7.57 -19.76 4.04
CA ALA A 23 -7.06 -18.79 4.99
C ALA A 23 -7.88 -18.79 6.29
N GLU A 24 -9.22 -18.75 6.21
CA GLU A 24 -10.11 -18.74 7.38
C GLU A 24 -9.89 -19.97 8.26
N ASN A 25 -9.78 -21.15 7.65
CA ASN A 25 -9.54 -22.39 8.40
C ASN A 25 -8.17 -22.39 9.08
N ILE A 26 -7.10 -22.03 8.35
CA ILE A 26 -5.74 -21.99 8.90
C ILE A 26 -5.65 -21.01 10.07
N MET A 27 -6.21 -19.80 9.91
CA MET A 27 -6.18 -18.79 10.98
C MET A 27 -7.01 -19.22 12.18
N LYS A 28 -8.18 -19.84 11.95
CA LYS A 28 -9.02 -20.39 13.01
C LYS A 28 -8.33 -21.52 13.79
N GLU A 29 -7.62 -22.40 13.10
CA GLU A 29 -6.80 -23.45 13.75
C GLU A 29 -5.67 -22.85 14.60
N ALA A 30 -5.11 -21.71 14.18
CA ALA A 30 -4.16 -20.94 14.96
C ALA A 30 -4.80 -20.12 16.10
N GLY A 31 -6.12 -20.21 16.31
CA GLY A 31 -6.85 -19.45 17.34
C GLY A 31 -7.05 -17.98 16.98
N MET A 32 -6.93 -17.62 15.70
CA MET A 32 -7.08 -16.26 15.19
C MET A 32 -8.32 -16.19 14.29
N GLU A 33 -9.33 -15.42 14.70
CA GLU A 33 -10.50 -15.17 13.87
C GLU A 33 -10.22 -14.03 12.89
N MET A 34 -10.39 -14.27 11.59
CA MET A 34 -10.31 -13.19 10.60
C MET A 34 -11.63 -12.43 10.54
N ARG A 35 -11.52 -11.12 10.35
CA ARG A 35 -12.62 -10.17 10.52
C ARG A 35 -12.61 -9.15 9.39
N LYS A 36 -13.73 -8.47 9.21
CA LYS A 36 -13.89 -7.37 8.24
C LYS A 36 -13.54 -7.78 6.80
N TRP A 37 -13.97 -8.96 6.39
CA TRP A 37 -13.84 -9.44 5.02
C TRP A 37 -14.49 -8.49 4.04
N ILE A 38 -13.74 -8.06 3.01
CA ILE A 38 -14.21 -7.09 2.03
C ILE A 38 -13.61 -7.39 0.65
N SER A 39 -14.41 -7.22 -0.40
CA SER A 39 -14.01 -7.40 -1.79
C SER A 39 -14.78 -6.45 -2.70
N LYS A 40 -14.19 -6.13 -3.85
CA LYS A 40 -14.89 -5.46 -4.97
C LYS A 40 -16.07 -6.29 -5.47
N ASP A 41 -15.95 -7.62 -5.45
CA ASP A 41 -16.97 -8.52 -5.99
C ASP A 41 -18.10 -8.75 -4.96
N THR A 42 -19.26 -8.15 -5.23
CA THR A 42 -20.45 -8.26 -4.39
C THR A 42 -21.04 -9.67 -4.32
N THR A 43 -20.81 -10.50 -5.35
CA THR A 43 -21.22 -11.90 -5.36
C THR A 43 -20.33 -12.70 -4.40
N LEU A 44 -19.02 -12.46 -4.42
CA LEU A 44 -18.10 -13.08 -3.46
C LEU A 44 -18.43 -12.68 -2.02
N MET A 45 -18.73 -11.40 -1.79
CA MET A 45 -19.20 -10.90 -0.49
C MET A 45 -20.45 -11.63 0.01
N SER A 46 -21.40 -11.89 -0.89
CA SER A 46 -22.62 -12.63 -0.55
C SER A 46 -22.33 -14.10 -0.23
N GLN A 47 -21.38 -14.73 -0.94
CA GLN A 47 -20.94 -16.10 -0.67
C GLN A 47 -20.22 -16.22 0.67
N TRP A 48 -19.37 -15.25 1.01
CA TRP A 48 -18.72 -15.16 2.32
C TRP A 48 -19.74 -15.00 3.45
N ALA A 49 -20.70 -14.09 3.30
CA ALA A 49 -21.77 -13.90 4.28
C ALA A 49 -22.58 -15.20 4.48
N ALA A 50 -22.92 -15.91 3.40
CA ALA A 50 -23.63 -17.19 3.47
C ALA A 50 -22.81 -18.30 4.17
N LYS A 51 -21.47 -18.21 4.12
CA LYS A 51 -20.55 -19.12 4.83
C LYS A 51 -20.21 -18.67 6.25
N GLY A 52 -20.80 -17.57 6.73
CA GLY A 52 -20.63 -17.09 8.10
C GLY A 52 -19.38 -16.25 8.34
N PHE A 53 -18.74 -15.73 7.29
CA PHE A 53 -17.60 -14.83 7.42
C PHE A 53 -18.06 -13.49 7.98
N ASP A 54 -17.23 -12.85 8.79
CA ASP A 54 -17.47 -11.47 9.26
C ASP A 54 -17.19 -10.48 8.14
N THR A 55 -18.20 -10.21 7.31
CA THR A 55 -18.11 -9.29 6.17
C THR A 55 -18.31 -7.84 6.59
N TYR A 56 -17.53 -6.94 5.99
CA TYR A 56 -17.64 -5.49 6.21
C TYR A 56 -18.53 -4.86 5.13
N PRO A 57 -19.38 -3.86 5.47
CA PRO A 57 -20.20 -3.19 4.47
C PRO A 57 -19.34 -2.52 3.39
N VAL A 58 -19.65 -2.80 2.13
CA VAL A 58 -19.14 -2.04 0.98
C VAL A 58 -19.72 -0.63 1.07
N ASP A 59 -18.89 0.41 0.94
CA ASP A 59 -19.34 1.80 1.01
C ASP A 59 -20.32 2.12 -0.15
N THR A 60 -21.64 1.93 0.08
CA THR A 60 -22.69 2.18 -0.93
C THR A 60 -23.05 3.66 -1.05
N SER A 61 -22.55 4.55 -0.20
CA SER A 61 -22.77 5.99 -0.34
C SER A 61 -21.52 6.79 0.01
N VAL A 62 -20.97 7.46 -1.00
CA VAL A 62 -19.95 8.50 -0.86
C VAL A 62 -20.61 9.71 -0.21
N SER A 63 -20.78 9.66 1.12
CA SER A 63 -20.92 10.87 1.92
C SER A 63 -19.55 11.19 2.49
N LEU A 64 -19.07 12.39 2.16
CA LEU A 64 -17.76 12.91 2.53
C LEU A 64 -17.66 13.02 4.07
N GLY A 65 -17.30 11.93 4.75
CA GLY A 65 -16.98 11.97 6.19
C GLY A 65 -17.26 10.74 7.04
N SER A 66 -17.99 9.72 6.58
CA SER A 66 -18.34 8.57 7.43
C SER A 66 -18.03 7.24 6.75
N ASN A 67 -17.03 6.55 7.31
CA ASN A 67 -16.49 5.25 6.92
C ASN A 67 -15.83 5.25 5.53
N LYS A 68 -14.50 5.36 5.51
CA LYS A 68 -13.71 4.99 4.34
C LYS A 68 -13.15 3.62 4.65
N THR A 69 -13.51 2.61 3.88
CA THR A 69 -12.78 1.34 3.88
C THR A 69 -11.29 1.65 3.73
N LYS A 70 -10.44 1.03 4.57
CA LYS A 70 -8.99 1.22 4.51
C LYS A 70 -8.29 -0.10 4.24
N VAL A 71 -7.20 -0.02 3.49
CA VAL A 71 -6.29 -1.12 3.22
C VAL A 71 -4.88 -0.58 3.46
N LEU A 72 -4.11 -1.20 4.35
CA LEU A 72 -2.77 -0.73 4.73
C LEU A 72 -2.76 0.71 5.26
N GLY A 73 -3.87 1.17 5.84
CA GLY A 73 -4.04 2.55 6.30
C GLY A 73 -4.37 3.58 5.21
N LEU A 74 -4.32 3.22 3.93
CA LEU A 74 -4.81 4.03 2.80
C LEU A 74 -6.31 3.84 2.61
N GLY A 75 -7.01 4.85 2.08
CA GLY A 75 -8.43 4.69 1.76
C GLY A 75 -8.60 3.82 0.52
N TRP A 76 -9.58 2.94 0.49
CA TRP A 76 -9.88 2.09 -0.67
C TRP A 76 -11.32 2.31 -1.11
N LYS A 77 -11.49 2.74 -2.36
CA LYS A 77 -12.78 2.75 -3.05
C LYS A 77 -12.99 1.38 -3.68
N THR A 78 -13.68 0.52 -2.95
CA THR A 78 -13.88 -0.89 -3.29
C THR A 78 -14.55 -1.11 -4.65
N LEU A 79 -15.55 -0.29 -5.00
CA LEU A 79 -16.28 -0.41 -6.27
C LEU A 79 -15.39 -0.08 -7.47
N ASP A 80 -14.62 1.00 -7.36
CA ASP A 80 -13.72 1.47 -8.42
C ASP A 80 -12.37 0.72 -8.42
N ASP A 81 -12.10 -0.05 -7.35
CA ASP A 81 -10.82 -0.68 -7.06
C ASP A 81 -9.64 0.30 -6.97
N CYS A 82 -9.90 1.48 -6.41
CA CYS A 82 -8.94 2.56 -6.38
C CYS A 82 -8.47 2.83 -4.96
N LEU A 83 -7.14 2.84 -4.76
CA LEU A 83 -6.55 3.42 -3.55
C LEU A 83 -6.67 4.94 -3.59
N THR A 84 -6.87 5.54 -2.43
CA THR A 84 -7.10 6.97 -2.27
C THR A 84 -6.25 7.53 -1.14
N PHE A 85 -5.70 8.72 -1.40
CA PHE A 85 -4.96 9.50 -0.43
C PHE A 85 -5.83 10.64 0.09
N ASP A 86 -5.92 10.78 1.41
CA ASP A 86 -6.62 11.91 2.01
C ASP A 86 -5.72 13.15 2.02
N THR A 87 -5.88 14.00 1.02
CA THR A 87 -5.09 15.21 0.85
C THR A 87 -5.68 16.43 1.53
N LYS A 88 -6.90 16.35 2.10
CA LYS A 88 -7.61 17.52 2.61
C LYS A 88 -6.81 18.25 3.69
N GLY A 89 -6.31 17.51 4.68
CA GLY A 89 -5.51 18.08 5.77
C GLY A 89 -4.13 18.57 5.33
N LEU A 90 -3.59 18.04 4.23
CA LEU A 90 -2.36 18.54 3.62
C LEU A 90 -2.61 19.85 2.87
N LEU A 91 -3.66 19.91 2.05
CA LEU A 91 -4.02 21.12 1.30
C LEU A 91 -4.38 22.29 2.21
N GLU A 92 -5.14 22.03 3.28
CA GLU A 92 -5.45 23.03 4.30
C GLU A 92 -4.17 23.52 5.00
N PHE A 93 -3.24 22.61 5.31
CA PHE A 93 -1.97 22.98 5.91
C PHE A 93 -1.10 23.84 4.98
N ILE A 94 -0.98 23.43 3.70
CA ILE A 94 -0.20 24.15 2.69
C ILE A 94 -0.77 25.55 2.43
N SER A 95 -2.09 25.73 2.54
CA SER A 95 -2.77 27.03 2.36
C SER A 95 -2.30 28.11 3.34
N ASN A 96 -1.63 27.75 4.44
CA ASN A 96 -0.99 28.72 5.34
C ASN A 96 0.22 29.44 4.71
N ASN A 97 0.70 28.96 3.55
CA ASN A 97 1.70 29.59 2.68
C ASN A 97 2.96 30.10 3.41
N LYS A 98 3.48 29.30 4.36
CA LYS A 98 4.77 29.58 5.00
C LYS A 98 5.88 29.00 4.14
N ASN A 99 7.01 29.68 4.13
CA ASN A 99 8.14 29.30 3.29
C ASN A 99 9.37 29.02 4.15
N THR A 100 9.29 28.04 5.05
CA THR A 100 10.40 27.64 5.94
C THR A 100 10.69 26.14 5.82
N GLU A 101 11.90 25.71 6.19
CA GLU A 101 12.26 24.29 6.24
C GLU A 101 11.31 23.50 7.15
N ARG A 102 10.98 24.05 8.33
CA ARG A 102 10.04 23.44 9.28
C ARG A 102 8.68 23.19 8.62
N PHE A 103 8.18 24.17 7.86
CA PHE A 103 6.90 24.03 7.18
C PHE A 103 6.95 22.94 6.10
N LEU A 104 8.02 22.89 5.31
CA LEU A 104 8.21 21.86 4.29
C LEU A 104 8.26 20.45 4.92
N LEU A 105 9.03 20.28 5.99
CA LEU A 105 9.10 19.01 6.73
C LEU A 105 7.74 18.58 7.29
N GLN A 106 6.97 19.52 7.86
CA GLN A 106 5.62 19.27 8.34
C GLN A 106 4.67 18.87 7.20
N ALA A 107 4.79 19.49 6.02
CA ALA A 107 4.02 19.10 4.85
C ALA A 107 4.36 17.68 4.38
N ILE A 108 5.65 17.34 4.26
CA ILE A 108 6.10 15.99 3.88
C ILE A 108 5.61 14.95 4.89
N GLY A 109 5.72 15.24 6.20
CA GLY A 109 5.33 14.31 7.26
C GLY A 109 3.82 14.03 7.33
N LYS A 110 2.98 14.87 6.70
CA LYS A 110 1.53 14.64 6.57
C LYS A 110 1.18 13.64 5.47
N ILE A 111 2.13 13.30 4.60
CA ILE A 111 1.92 12.35 3.51
C ILE A 111 2.16 10.93 4.04
N PHE A 112 1.09 10.15 4.15
CA PHE A 112 1.16 8.74 4.50
C PHE A 112 1.20 7.88 3.23
N ASP A 113 2.34 7.25 2.95
CA ASP A 113 2.57 6.42 1.75
C ASP A 113 3.31 5.12 2.13
N PRO A 114 2.61 4.14 2.73
CA PRO A 114 3.23 2.90 3.20
C PRO A 114 3.73 2.00 2.05
N LEU A 115 3.18 2.17 0.85
CA LEU A 115 3.52 1.40 -0.34
C LEU A 115 4.52 2.10 -1.27
N GLY A 116 4.84 3.37 -1.02
CA GLY A 116 5.73 4.15 -1.87
C GLY A 116 5.11 4.56 -3.21
N LEU A 117 3.78 4.52 -3.36
CA LEU A 117 3.07 4.81 -4.62
C LEU A 117 3.28 6.24 -5.10
N ILE A 118 3.42 7.18 -4.16
CA ILE A 118 3.68 8.60 -4.44
C ILE A 118 5.09 9.02 -3.98
N SER A 119 5.96 8.04 -3.71
CA SER A 119 7.38 8.26 -3.43
C SER A 119 8.11 9.14 -4.47
N PRO A 120 7.77 9.13 -5.78
CA PRO A 120 8.43 10.00 -6.75
C PRO A 120 8.20 11.49 -6.49
N PHE A 121 7.03 11.83 -5.94
CA PHE A 121 6.67 13.20 -5.55
C PHE A 121 7.33 13.57 -4.22
N THR A 122 7.28 12.68 -3.22
CA THR A 122 7.86 12.95 -1.90
C THR A 122 9.39 12.96 -1.92
N LEU A 123 10.03 12.20 -2.81
CA LEU A 123 11.48 12.18 -2.98
C LEU A 123 12.02 13.55 -3.36
N ARG A 124 11.34 14.29 -4.24
CA ARG A 124 11.75 15.65 -4.63
C ARG A 124 11.76 16.60 -3.44
N MET A 125 10.72 16.53 -2.63
CA MET A 125 10.64 17.33 -1.40
C MET A 125 11.74 16.93 -0.41
N LYS A 126 12.07 15.63 -0.29
CA LYS A 126 13.21 15.16 0.51
C LYS A 126 14.56 15.65 -0.05
N CYS A 127 14.75 15.69 -1.36
CA CYS A 127 15.94 16.26 -2.00
C CYS A 127 16.06 17.76 -1.72
N LEU A 128 14.94 18.50 -1.77
CA LEU A 128 14.89 19.92 -1.39
C LEU A 128 15.31 20.11 0.06
N VAL A 129 14.73 19.36 1.00
CA VAL A 129 15.14 19.35 2.41
C VAL A 129 16.63 19.05 2.56
N GLN A 130 17.16 18.07 1.82
CA GLN A 130 18.59 17.77 1.86
C GLN A 130 19.45 18.96 1.38
N GLU A 131 19.01 19.70 0.37
CA GLU A 131 19.69 20.90 -0.10
C GLU A 131 19.64 22.04 0.94
N LEU A 132 18.50 22.21 1.62
CA LEU A 132 18.38 23.16 2.74
C LEU A 132 19.40 22.87 3.84
N TRP A 133 19.54 21.59 4.21
CA TRP A 133 20.53 21.14 5.19
C TRP A 133 21.97 21.38 4.75
N LYS A 134 22.30 21.14 3.47
CA LYS A 134 23.64 21.43 2.91
C LYS A 134 23.98 22.92 2.99
N ASN A 135 22.99 23.78 2.79
CA ASN A 135 23.14 25.23 2.89
C ASN A 135 23.06 25.76 4.32
N LYS A 136 22.83 24.91 5.32
CA LYS A 136 22.73 25.26 6.75
C LYS A 136 21.66 26.33 7.04
N ILE A 137 20.57 26.29 6.29
CA ILE A 137 19.41 27.17 6.53
C ILE A 137 18.78 26.79 7.87
N ALA A 138 18.37 27.78 8.67
CA ALA A 138 17.72 27.49 9.94
C ALA A 138 16.26 27.05 9.73
N TRP A 139 15.73 26.27 10.68
CA TRP A 139 14.40 25.64 10.57
C TRP A 139 13.26 26.63 10.32
N ASP A 140 13.34 27.81 10.94
CA ASP A 140 12.34 28.87 10.89
C ASP A 140 12.76 30.04 9.98
N GLU A 141 13.86 29.90 9.24
CA GLU A 141 14.32 30.89 8.27
C GLU A 141 13.52 30.79 6.97
N ASP A 142 13.18 31.94 6.39
CA ASP A 142 12.47 32.00 5.12
C ASP A 142 13.38 31.52 3.98
N LEU A 143 12.87 30.61 3.15
CA LEU A 143 13.58 30.09 2.01
C LEU A 143 13.73 31.18 0.93
N THR A 144 14.94 31.36 0.43
CA THR A 144 15.16 32.31 -0.68
C THR A 144 14.32 31.93 -1.92
N PRO A 145 13.87 32.90 -2.74
CA PRO A 145 13.03 32.63 -3.91
C PRO A 145 13.62 31.58 -4.85
N LYS A 146 14.94 31.56 -5.03
CA LYS A 146 15.66 30.59 -5.87
C LYS A 146 15.48 29.13 -5.43
N ILE A 147 15.23 28.90 -4.15
CA ILE A 147 14.98 27.57 -3.58
C ILE A 147 13.48 27.25 -3.62
N ALA A 148 12.62 28.23 -3.36
CA ALA A 148 11.17 28.10 -3.44
C ALA A 148 10.66 27.86 -4.88
N GLU A 149 11.28 28.49 -5.88
CA GLU A 149 10.96 28.34 -7.31
C GLU A 149 11.23 26.93 -7.86
N ARG A 150 12.04 26.12 -7.16
CA ARG A 150 12.23 24.69 -7.52
C ARG A 150 11.03 23.82 -7.14
N GLY A 151 10.09 24.35 -6.36
CA GLY A 151 8.76 23.80 -6.15
C GLY A 151 7.79 24.24 -7.24
N LEU A 152 8.13 23.97 -8.51
CA LEU A 152 7.25 24.20 -9.65
C LEU A 152 5.84 23.65 -9.36
N SER A 153 4.80 24.33 -9.85
CA SER A 153 3.43 23.82 -9.75
C SER A 153 3.31 22.46 -10.45
N ALA A 154 2.31 21.66 -10.07
CA ALA A 154 2.07 20.36 -10.71
C ALA A 154 1.97 20.48 -12.24
N ASP A 155 1.36 21.56 -12.74
CA ASP A 155 1.20 21.83 -14.18
C ASP A 155 2.53 22.23 -14.84
N SER A 156 3.35 23.05 -14.17
CA SER A 156 4.69 23.41 -14.67
C SER A 156 5.65 22.23 -14.63
N LEU A 157 5.45 21.28 -13.71
CA LEU A 157 6.23 20.05 -13.59
C LEU A 157 5.93 19.06 -14.71
N LEU A 158 4.66 18.91 -15.12
CA LEU A 158 4.27 18.07 -16.25
C LEU A 158 4.93 18.49 -17.57
N SER A 159 5.33 19.76 -17.67
CA SER A 159 5.98 20.34 -18.85
C SER A 159 7.50 20.46 -18.72
N ASP A 160 8.09 20.06 -17.59
CA ASP A 160 9.54 20.15 -17.37
C ASP A 160 10.25 18.90 -17.93
N ASP A 161 11.21 19.10 -18.84
CA ASP A 161 11.98 18.01 -19.44
C ASP A 161 12.78 17.17 -18.43
N LYS A 162 13.03 17.71 -17.23
CA LYS A 162 13.69 17.00 -16.12
C LYS A 162 12.69 16.25 -15.24
N TRP A 163 11.40 16.34 -15.53
CA TRP A 163 10.38 15.58 -14.83
C TRP A 163 10.52 14.09 -15.13
N TRP A 164 10.66 13.28 -14.08
CA TRP A 164 10.54 11.85 -14.22
C TRP A 164 9.08 11.47 -14.46
N ASN A 165 8.75 11.13 -15.70
CA ASN A 165 7.43 10.67 -16.14
C ASN A 165 7.06 9.26 -15.65
N GLY A 166 7.84 8.69 -14.72
CA GLY A 166 7.69 7.30 -14.30
C GLY A 166 8.06 6.31 -15.40
N PRO A 167 7.95 5.01 -15.12
CA PRO A 167 7.98 3.97 -16.13
C PRO A 167 6.82 4.14 -17.12
N SER A 168 7.04 3.80 -18.38
CA SER A 168 6.04 3.95 -19.45
C SER A 168 4.74 3.20 -19.16
N PHE A 169 4.78 2.08 -18.43
CA PHE A 169 3.57 1.33 -18.06
C PHE A 169 2.64 2.07 -17.08
N LEU A 170 3.10 3.15 -16.43
CA LEU A 170 2.24 4.03 -15.60
C LEU A 170 1.62 5.19 -16.41
N GLN A 171 1.98 5.32 -17.69
CA GLN A 171 1.49 6.39 -18.58
C GLN A 171 0.31 5.94 -19.45
N PHE A 172 -0.05 4.66 -19.38
CA PHE A 172 -1.19 4.09 -20.08
C PHE A 172 -2.31 3.81 -19.08
N ASP A 173 -3.57 4.08 -19.46
CA ASP A 173 -4.74 3.78 -18.63
C ASP A 173 -4.95 2.26 -18.45
N GLU A 174 -4.37 1.47 -19.35
CA GLU A 174 -4.39 0.02 -19.33
C GLU A 174 -2.99 -0.52 -19.06
N LEU A 175 -2.85 -1.36 -18.03
CA LEU A 175 -1.61 -2.10 -17.79
C LEU A 175 -1.33 -2.98 -19.01
N PRO A 176 -0.07 -3.01 -19.51
CA PRO A 176 0.29 -3.93 -20.59
C PRO A 176 -0.05 -5.34 -20.12
N GLY A 177 -0.80 -6.08 -20.95
CA GLY A 177 -1.20 -7.45 -20.65
C GLY A 177 0.03 -8.24 -20.24
N THR A 178 0.06 -8.72 -19.00
CA THR A 178 1.07 -9.66 -18.58
C THR A 178 0.74 -10.98 -19.26
N ASP A 179 1.47 -11.31 -20.32
CA ASP A 179 1.67 -12.71 -20.71
C ASP A 179 2.49 -13.38 -19.60
N SER A 180 1.88 -13.52 -18.42
CA SER A 180 2.41 -14.32 -17.34
C SER A 180 2.04 -15.76 -17.66
N GLU A 181 2.81 -16.39 -18.56
CA GLU A 181 2.98 -17.84 -18.47
C GLU A 181 3.65 -18.11 -17.11
N CYS A 182 2.82 -18.26 -16.07
CA CYS A 182 3.26 -18.86 -14.83
C CYS A 182 3.83 -20.23 -15.20
N PRO A 183 5.12 -20.53 -14.92
CA PRO A 183 5.63 -21.88 -15.08
C PRO A 183 4.71 -22.81 -14.31
N GLU A 184 4.26 -23.89 -14.95
CA GLU A 184 3.35 -24.87 -14.35
C GLU A 184 3.80 -25.20 -12.91
N HIS A 185 2.89 -24.96 -11.97
CA HIS A 185 3.06 -25.19 -10.55
C HIS A 185 3.37 -26.68 -10.31
N ASN A 186 4.63 -27.01 -10.03
CA ASN A 186 4.98 -28.35 -9.57
C ASN A 186 4.79 -28.45 -8.05
N GLU A 187 3.60 -28.85 -7.62
CA GLU A 187 3.26 -29.10 -6.21
C GLU A 187 4.20 -30.14 -5.54
N GLU A 188 4.85 -31.03 -6.32
CA GLU A 188 5.75 -32.04 -5.77
C GLU A 188 7.08 -31.45 -5.25
N GLU A 189 7.55 -30.35 -5.83
CA GLU A 189 8.82 -29.72 -5.43
C GLU A 189 8.70 -29.12 -4.03
N TYR A 190 7.60 -28.43 -3.74
CA TYR A 190 7.32 -27.84 -2.42
C TYR A 190 7.11 -28.90 -1.32
N LEU A 191 6.41 -30.00 -1.67
CA LEU A 191 6.18 -31.09 -0.73
C LEU A 191 7.46 -31.87 -0.42
N SER A 192 8.42 -31.91 -1.36
CA SER A 192 9.72 -32.56 -1.15
C SER A 192 10.59 -31.81 -0.14
N GLU A 193 10.57 -30.46 -0.16
CA GLU A 193 11.30 -29.64 0.80
C GLU A 193 10.71 -29.72 2.21
N LEU A 194 9.38 -29.80 2.33
CA LEU A 194 8.69 -29.96 3.61
C LEU A 194 8.86 -31.36 4.20
N LYS A 195 8.92 -32.41 3.37
CA LYS A 195 9.18 -33.79 3.84
C LYS A 195 10.64 -34.00 4.23
N SER A 196 11.58 -33.38 3.52
CA SER A 196 13.02 -33.40 3.85
C SER A 196 13.30 -32.84 5.26
N LYS A 197 12.55 -31.82 5.68
CA LYS A 197 12.73 -31.16 6.99
C LYS A 197 11.96 -31.81 8.16
N ASN A 198 11.22 -32.89 7.93
CA ASN A 198 10.38 -33.54 8.94
C ASN A 198 10.88 -34.92 9.41
N SER A 199 12.19 -35.14 9.42
CA SER A 199 12.78 -36.25 10.19
C SER A 199 12.91 -35.83 11.67
N LYS A 200 11.94 -36.27 12.48
CA LYS A 200 11.81 -36.00 13.93
C LYS A 200 12.87 -36.68 14.82
N GLU A 201 14.09 -36.92 14.36
CA GLU A 201 15.12 -37.59 15.18
C GLU A 201 16.40 -36.79 15.47
N ASN A 202 16.63 -35.61 14.87
CA ASN A 202 17.90 -34.88 15.05
C ASN A 202 17.85 -33.57 15.88
N VAL A 203 16.72 -33.20 16.49
CA VAL A 203 16.61 -31.92 17.23
C VAL A 203 16.81 -32.07 18.75
N VAL A 204 16.91 -33.29 19.29
CA VAL A 204 17.00 -33.49 20.76
C VAL A 204 18.43 -33.62 21.29
N GLN A 205 19.48 -33.63 20.45
CA GLN A 205 20.87 -33.83 20.91
C GLN A 205 21.78 -32.59 20.94
N THR A 206 21.34 -31.40 20.52
CA THR A 206 22.24 -30.23 20.42
C THR A 206 22.05 -29.13 21.48
N LEU A 207 21.21 -29.34 22.50
CA LEU A 207 21.01 -28.35 23.58
C LEU A 207 21.65 -28.70 24.92
N ASN A 208 22.44 -29.78 25.01
CA ASN A 208 23.24 -30.12 26.19
C ASN A 208 24.70 -30.34 25.80
N LEU A 209 25.41 -29.26 25.44
CA LEU A 209 26.88 -29.12 25.53
C LEU A 209 27.27 -27.74 24.97
N ASN A 210 27.29 -26.74 25.85
CA ASN A 210 28.28 -25.64 25.98
C ASN A 210 27.73 -24.56 26.91
#